data_AF-A0A354GK54-F1
#
_entry.id   AF-A0A354GK54-F1
#
_cell.length_a   1.000
_cell.length_b   1.000
_cell.length_c   1.000
_cell.angle_alpha   90.00
_cell.angle_beta   90.00
_cell.angle_gamma   90.00
#
_symmetry.space_group_name_H-M   'P 1'
#
loop_
_entity.id
_entity.type
_entity.pdbx_description
1 polymer ?
#
loop_
_entity_poly.entity_id
_entity_poly.type
_entity_poly.pdbx_seq_one_letter_code
_entity_poly.pdbx_strand_id
1 'polypeptide(L)'
;MTVVITAPPPLLAPSRRFDLDDLTLELLRDRLLDDPPPRDLPPRGEQHFGGFRKVEPRGQRPAPPEQPKPAVPPLPPPVPPIMPPALPDRPKPPPVPPAPPPDLPKPSAPLDDPKAESARLVGLGRTAFADLEYGRAAERFRQAAVLAPSQPLPQFLLAETLFALGKYHDAV
;
A
#
# COMPACT_ATOMS: atom_id res chain seq x y z
N MET A 1 46.88 -40.95 -33.42
CA MET A 1 46.08 -39.72 -33.63
C MET A 1 45.72 -39.18 -32.27
N THR A 2 46.32 -38.06 -31.85
CA THR A 2 46.16 -37.50 -30.50
C THR A 2 45.18 -36.32 -30.59
N VAL A 3 44.01 -36.43 -29.96
CA VAL A 3 42.99 -35.38 -29.97
C VAL A 3 43.23 -34.47 -28.77
N VAL A 4 43.60 -33.22 -29.03
CA VAL A 4 43.78 -32.18 -28.01
C VAL A 4 42.43 -31.51 -27.78
N ILE A 5 41.82 -31.77 -26.62
CA ILE A 5 40.55 -31.14 -26.21
C ILE A 5 40.90 -29.85 -25.47
N THR A 6 40.67 -28.71 -26.12
CA THR A 6 40.85 -27.39 -25.51
C THR A 6 39.56 -26.99 -24.77
N ALA A 7 39.67 -26.51 -23.54
CA ALA A 7 38.52 -26.08 -22.76
C ALA A 7 38.02 -24.70 -23.27
N PRO A 8 36.69 -24.46 -23.33
CA PRO A 8 36.16 -23.16 -23.73
C PRO A 8 36.45 -22.08 -22.66
N PRO A 9 36.68 -20.83 -23.07
CA PRO A 9 36.95 -19.74 -22.13
C PRO A 9 35.70 -19.41 -21.29
N PRO A 10 35.87 -18.97 -20.02
CA PRO A 10 34.75 -18.57 -19.18
C PRO A 10 34.11 -17.28 -19.72
N LEU A 11 32.80 -17.31 -19.92
CA LEU A 11 32.02 -16.12 -20.23
C LEU A 11 31.92 -15.26 -18.96
N LEU A 12 32.65 -14.14 -18.91
CA LEU A 12 32.40 -13.09 -17.92
C LEU A 12 31.04 -12.46 -18.22
N ALA A 13 30.02 -12.82 -17.44
CA ALA A 13 28.76 -12.10 -17.42
C ALA A 13 29.00 -10.69 -16.84
N PRO A 14 28.53 -9.60 -17.48
CA PRO A 14 28.61 -8.28 -16.88
C PRO A 14 27.67 -8.23 -15.68
N SER A 15 28.23 -8.04 -14.49
CA SER A 15 27.49 -7.65 -13.30
C SER A 15 26.80 -6.31 -13.59
N ARG A 16 25.51 -6.34 -13.91
CA ARG A 16 24.66 -5.13 -13.96
C ARG A 16 24.60 -4.55 -12.56
N ARG A 17 25.46 -3.58 -12.27
CA ARG A 17 25.27 -2.65 -11.16
C ARG A 17 24.06 -1.79 -11.51
N PHE A 18 22.99 -1.93 -10.75
CA PHE A 18 21.92 -0.94 -10.73
C PHE A 18 22.43 0.24 -9.91
N ASP A 19 22.85 1.31 -10.58
CA ASP A 19 23.04 2.61 -9.94
C ASP A 19 21.65 3.13 -9.56
N LEU A 20 21.31 3.00 -8.28
CA LEU A 20 20.04 3.42 -7.68
C LEU A 20 20.10 4.87 -7.16
N ASP A 21 21.22 5.57 -7.38
CA ASP A 21 21.53 6.82 -6.69
C ASP A 21 21.25 8.10 -7.50
N ASP A 22 21.03 8.01 -8.82
CA ASP A 22 21.09 9.23 -9.67
C ASP A 22 19.75 9.96 -9.89
N LEU A 23 18.60 9.33 -9.65
CA LEU A 23 17.28 9.96 -9.87
C LEU A 23 16.58 10.43 -8.59
N THR A 24 17.02 9.95 -7.43
CA THR A 24 16.43 10.28 -6.13
C THR A 24 17.10 11.49 -5.46
N LEU A 25 18.37 11.77 -5.78
CA LEU A 25 19.10 12.90 -5.20
C LEU A 25 18.77 14.24 -5.87
N GLU A 26 18.59 14.31 -7.19
CA GLU A 26 18.23 15.55 -7.89
C GLU A 26 16.87 16.11 -7.45
N LEU A 27 15.85 15.24 -7.31
CA LEU A 27 14.52 15.66 -6.85
C LEU A 27 14.48 16.06 -5.37
N LEU A 28 15.42 15.55 -4.56
CA LEU A 28 15.58 15.92 -3.15
C LEU A 28 16.42 17.20 -3.00
N ARG A 29 17.35 17.45 -3.93
CA ARG A 29 18.22 18.64 -3.97
C ARG A 29 17.44 19.90 -4.33
N ASP A 30 16.52 19.83 -5.30
CA ASP A 30 15.64 20.95 -5.64
C ASP A 30 14.72 21.34 -4.47
N ARG A 31 14.32 20.37 -3.64
CA ARG A 31 13.46 20.64 -2.48
C ARG A 31 14.20 21.17 -1.25
N LEU A 32 15.53 21.02 -1.20
CA LEU A 32 16.38 21.45 -0.09
C LEU A 32 16.98 22.85 -0.30
N LEU A 33 16.96 23.38 -1.53
CA LEU A 33 17.49 24.72 -1.83
C LEU A 33 16.51 25.87 -1.48
N ASP A 34 15.23 25.57 -1.28
CA ASP A 34 14.20 26.56 -0.92
C ASP A 34 13.91 26.63 0.58
N ASP A 35 14.59 25.84 1.42
CA ASP A 35 14.44 25.95 2.87
C ASP A 35 15.30 27.12 3.39
N PRO A 36 14.72 28.18 3.99
CA PRO A 36 15.50 29.25 4.58
C PRO A 36 16.43 28.67 5.66
N PRO A 37 17.64 29.22 5.84
CA PRO A 37 18.57 28.71 6.83
C PRO A 37 17.90 28.66 8.21
N PRO A 38 18.06 27.57 8.97
CA PRO A 38 17.47 27.45 10.29
C PRO A 38 17.93 28.63 11.14
N ARG A 39 16.99 29.48 11.53
CA ARG A 39 17.23 30.55 12.49
C ARG A 39 17.86 29.94 13.73
N ASP A 40 18.96 30.54 14.19
CA ASP A 40 19.74 30.18 15.37
C ASP A 40 18.86 29.60 16.49
N LEU A 41 18.73 28.28 16.51
CA LEU A 41 18.16 27.58 17.63
C LEU A 41 19.22 27.63 18.74
N PRO A 42 18.85 28.06 19.97
CA PRO A 42 19.79 28.04 21.08
C PRO A 42 20.31 26.61 21.28
N PRO A 43 21.56 26.43 21.73
CA PRO A 43 22.15 25.12 21.94
C PRO A 43 21.24 24.32 22.85
N ARG A 44 20.69 23.24 22.28
CA ARG A 44 19.82 22.28 22.96
C ARG A 44 20.67 21.63 24.04
N GLY A 45 20.55 22.16 25.26
CA GLY A 45 21.29 21.71 26.43
C GLY A 45 21.24 20.19 26.54
N GLU A 46 22.39 19.63 26.88
CA GLU A 46 22.67 18.22 27.13
C GLU A 46 21.48 17.53 27.80
N GLN A 47 20.67 16.83 27.00
CA GLN A 47 19.70 15.90 27.55
C GLN A 47 20.49 14.69 28.02
N HIS A 48 20.74 14.64 29.33
CA HIS A 48 21.33 13.53 30.06
C HIS A 48 20.63 12.20 29.69
N PHE A 49 21.17 11.48 28.71
CA PHE A 49 20.87 10.07 28.46
C PHE A 49 21.57 9.22 29.52
N GLY A 50 21.04 9.20 30.74
CA GLY A 50 21.64 8.45 31.85
C GLY A 50 20.66 7.92 32.90
N GLY A 51 19.35 8.05 32.66
CA GLY A 51 18.31 7.69 33.63
C GLY A 51 17.61 6.37 33.30
N PHE A 52 18.33 5.26 33.18
CA PHE A 52 17.68 3.94 33.22
C PHE A 52 17.10 3.74 34.63
N ARG A 53 15.82 4.08 34.82
CA ARG A 53 15.10 3.68 36.03
C ARG A 53 14.98 2.16 36.00
N LYS A 54 15.59 1.48 36.97
CA LYS A 54 15.26 0.08 37.28
C LYS A 54 13.75 0.02 37.53
N VAL A 55 13.02 -0.58 36.59
CA VAL A 55 11.62 -0.93 36.79
C VAL A 55 11.63 -2.09 37.76
N GLU A 56 11.24 -1.85 39.01
CA GLU A 56 11.02 -2.94 39.96
C GLU A 56 9.94 -3.87 39.39
N PRO A 57 10.11 -5.20 39.49
CA PRO A 57 9.09 -6.14 39.06
C PRO A 57 7.83 -5.85 39.85
N ARG A 58 6.81 -5.30 39.18
CA ARG A 58 5.46 -5.14 39.73
C ARG A 58 5.05 -6.49 40.31
N GLY A 59 5.05 -6.57 41.63
CA GLY A 59 4.53 -7.71 42.36
C GLY A 59 3.17 -8.07 41.79
N GLN A 60 3.00 -9.35 41.48
CA GLN A 60 1.77 -9.94 41.01
C GLN A 60 0.65 -9.53 41.97
N ARG A 61 -0.13 -8.52 41.61
CA ARG A 61 -1.40 -8.30 42.29
C ARG A 61 -2.27 -9.50 41.94
N PRO A 62 -2.80 -10.24 42.93
CA PRO A 62 -3.79 -11.27 42.65
C PRO A 62 -4.94 -10.63 41.87
N ALA A 63 -5.34 -11.29 40.79
CA ALA A 63 -6.45 -10.85 39.97
C ALA A 63 -7.71 -10.70 40.85
N PRO A 64 -8.49 -9.61 40.69
CA PRO A 64 -9.79 -9.50 41.33
C PRO A 64 -10.65 -10.71 40.97
N PRO A 65 -11.42 -11.27 41.91
CA PRO A 65 -12.32 -12.38 41.60
C PRO A 65 -13.30 -11.97 40.50
N GLU A 66 -13.36 -12.78 39.43
CA GLU A 66 -14.33 -12.60 38.36
C GLU A 66 -15.75 -12.63 38.94
N GLN A 67 -16.45 -11.50 38.87
CA GLN A 67 -17.86 -11.47 39.19
C GLN A 67 -18.63 -12.27 38.14
N PRO A 68 -19.53 -13.19 38.53
CA PRO A 68 -20.33 -13.95 37.59
C PRO A 68 -21.20 -13.01 36.76
N LYS A 69 -21.06 -13.10 35.43
CA LYS A 69 -21.86 -12.32 34.48
C LYS A 69 -23.36 -12.68 34.64
N PRO A 70 -24.26 -11.68 34.73
CA PRO A 70 -25.70 -11.92 34.74
C PRO A 70 -26.14 -12.71 33.49
N ALA A 71 -27.00 -13.70 33.69
CA ALA A 71 -27.60 -14.46 32.60
C ALA A 71 -28.49 -13.54 31.75
N VAL A 72 -28.19 -13.44 30.46
CA VAL A 72 -29.00 -12.66 29.51
C VAL A 72 -30.31 -13.44 29.24
N PRO A 73 -31.49 -12.83 29.39
CA PRO A 73 -32.75 -13.49 29.07
C PRO A 73 -32.85 -13.81 27.56
N PRO A 74 -33.52 -14.91 27.20
CA PRO A 74 -33.67 -15.31 25.79
C PRO A 74 -34.48 -14.27 25.01
N LEU A 75 -34.02 -13.95 23.80
CA LEU A 75 -34.71 -13.04 22.89
C LEU A 75 -36.05 -13.63 22.41
N PRO A 76 -37.09 -12.80 22.21
CA PRO A 76 -38.36 -13.25 21.63
C PRO A 76 -38.19 -13.64 20.15
N PRO A 77 -39.06 -14.53 19.63
CA PRO A 77 -39.00 -14.96 18.24
C PRO A 77 -39.31 -13.81 17.26
N PRO A 78 -38.70 -13.83 16.05
CA PRO A 78 -38.93 -12.81 15.05
C PRO A 78 -40.36 -12.88 14.49
N VAL A 79 -41.02 -11.72 14.40
CA VAL A 79 -42.35 -11.58 13.80
C VAL A 79 -42.25 -11.66 12.27
N PRO A 80 -43.12 -12.41 11.58
CA PRO A 80 -43.10 -12.50 10.12
C PRO A 80 -43.48 -11.17 9.44
N PRO A 81 -42.88 -10.85 8.28
CA PRO A 81 -43.19 -9.63 7.54
C PRO A 81 -44.58 -9.70 6.88
N ILE A 82 -45.39 -8.67 7.12
CA ILE A 82 -46.68 -8.45 6.45
C ILE A 82 -46.40 -7.78 5.10
N MET A 83 -46.67 -8.46 3.98
CA MET A 83 -46.55 -7.88 2.65
C MET A 83 -47.78 -7.01 2.30
N PRO A 84 -47.59 -5.81 1.73
CA PRO A 84 -48.69 -4.98 1.25
C PRO A 84 -49.29 -5.51 -0.07
N PRO A 85 -50.57 -5.21 -0.37
CA PRO A 85 -51.24 -5.65 -1.59
C PRO A 85 -50.72 -4.92 -2.84
N ALA A 86 -50.62 -5.66 -3.95
CA ALA A 86 -50.15 -5.16 -5.23
C ALA A 86 -51.16 -4.18 -5.89
N LEU A 87 -50.66 -3.05 -6.39
CA LEU A 87 -51.43 -2.06 -7.14
C LEU A 87 -51.62 -2.50 -8.61
N PRO A 88 -52.72 -2.11 -9.28
CA PRO A 88 -52.99 -2.48 -10.67
C PRO A 88 -52.10 -1.75 -11.69
N ASP A 89 -51.73 -2.48 -12.74
CA ASP A 89 -50.84 -2.06 -13.84
C ASP A 89 -51.43 -0.91 -14.68
N ARG A 90 -50.66 0.19 -14.79
CA ARG A 90 -50.93 1.25 -15.77
C ARG A 90 -50.33 0.88 -17.14
N PRO A 91 -51.02 1.15 -18.26
CA PRO A 91 -50.47 0.93 -19.59
C PRO A 91 -49.25 1.82 -19.83
N LYS A 92 -48.11 1.20 -20.19
CA LYS A 92 -46.86 1.89 -20.50
C LYS A 92 -46.98 2.68 -21.82
N PRO A 93 -46.51 3.94 -21.88
CA PRO A 93 -46.38 4.67 -23.14
C PRO A 93 -45.33 3.99 -24.06
N PRO A 94 -45.42 4.19 -25.38
CA PRO A 94 -44.47 3.62 -26.33
C PRO A 94 -43.04 4.13 -26.07
N PRO A 95 -42.01 3.29 -26.25
CA PRO A 95 -40.64 3.68 -25.99
C PRO A 95 -40.18 4.73 -27.00
N VAL A 96 -39.78 5.91 -26.49
CA VAL A 96 -39.02 6.89 -27.26
C VAL A 96 -37.65 6.26 -27.59
N PRO A 97 -37.16 6.34 -28.85
CA PRO A 97 -35.82 5.87 -29.19
C PRO A 97 -34.80 6.55 -28.28
N PRO A 98 -33.92 5.80 -27.59
CA PRO A 98 -32.90 6.41 -26.74
C PRO A 98 -31.98 7.25 -27.63
N ALA A 99 -31.75 8.51 -27.23
CA ALA A 99 -30.70 9.32 -27.81
C ALA A 99 -29.35 8.56 -27.68
N PRO A 100 -28.46 8.65 -28.69
CA PRO A 100 -27.13 8.07 -28.56
C PRO A 100 -26.47 8.62 -27.28
N PRO A 101 -25.87 7.74 -26.46
CA PRO A 101 -25.24 8.17 -25.21
C PRO A 101 -24.17 9.22 -25.53
N PRO A 102 -24.01 10.24 -24.66
CA PRO A 102 -22.87 11.15 -24.76
C PRO A 102 -21.59 10.32 -24.86
N ASP A 103 -20.67 10.71 -25.76
CA ASP A 103 -19.34 10.11 -25.82
C ASP A 103 -18.67 10.25 -24.46
N LEU A 104 -18.78 9.20 -23.64
CA LEU A 104 -18.04 9.09 -22.40
C LEU A 104 -16.56 9.25 -22.76
N PRO A 105 -15.77 10.01 -21.99
CA PRO A 105 -14.33 10.05 -22.21
C PRO A 105 -13.83 8.62 -22.20
N LYS A 106 -13.35 8.14 -23.36
CA LYS A 106 -12.83 6.79 -23.49
C LYS A 106 -11.75 6.63 -22.41
N PRO A 107 -11.79 5.59 -21.56
CA PRO A 107 -10.70 5.34 -20.63
C PRO A 107 -9.42 5.28 -21.45
N SER A 108 -8.41 6.08 -21.05
CA SER A 108 -7.11 6.09 -21.71
C SER A 108 -6.67 4.65 -21.93
N ALA A 109 -6.42 4.27 -23.18
CA ALA A 109 -5.98 2.93 -23.50
C ALA A 109 -4.78 2.57 -22.60
N PRO A 110 -4.66 1.31 -22.14
CA PRO A 110 -3.45 0.85 -21.47
C PRO A 110 -2.26 1.28 -22.33
N LEU A 111 -1.33 2.05 -21.75
CA LEU A 111 -0.10 2.38 -22.45
C LEU A 111 0.56 1.06 -22.86
N ASP A 112 0.86 0.87 -24.14
CA ASP A 112 1.50 -0.35 -24.67
C ASP A 112 2.85 -0.64 -23.99
N ASP A 113 3.41 0.32 -23.26
CA ASP A 113 4.61 0.16 -22.45
C ASP A 113 4.26 -0.28 -21.01
N PRO A 114 4.56 -1.54 -20.61
CA PRO A 114 4.33 -2.03 -19.25
C PRO A 114 5.12 -1.22 -18.21
N LYS A 115 6.23 -0.59 -18.61
CA LYS A 115 7.02 0.28 -17.75
C LYS A 115 6.26 1.57 -17.41
N ALA A 116 5.62 2.17 -18.41
CA ALA A 116 4.84 3.39 -18.23
C ALA A 116 3.60 3.14 -17.36
N GLU A 117 2.90 2.02 -17.58
CA GLU A 117 1.76 1.66 -16.73
C GLU A 117 2.19 1.32 -15.29
N SER A 118 3.33 0.63 -15.11
CA SER A 118 3.93 0.43 -13.78
C SER A 118 4.20 1.76 -13.07
N ALA A 119 4.79 2.75 -13.77
CA ALA A 119 5.04 4.07 -13.20
C ALA A 119 3.74 4.80 -12.82
N ARG A 120 2.69 4.69 -13.65
CA ARG A 120 1.36 5.24 -13.35
C ARG A 120 0.76 4.61 -12.09
N LEU A 121 0.84 3.28 -11.98
CA LEU A 121 0.36 2.53 -10.81
C LEU A 121 1.14 2.89 -9.53
N VAL A 122 2.46 3.07 -9.63
CA VAL A 122 3.28 3.58 -8.51
C VAL A 122 2.80 4.96 -8.07
N GLY A 123 2.52 5.87 -9.00
CA GLY A 123 1.96 7.19 -8.68
C GLY A 123 0.63 7.08 -7.90
N LEU A 124 -0.30 6.27 -8.39
CA LEU A 124 -1.59 6.04 -7.74
C LEU A 124 -1.45 5.37 -6.37
N GLY A 125 -0.51 4.41 -6.24
CA GLY A 125 -0.20 3.76 -4.97
C GLY A 125 0.35 4.74 -3.93
N ARG A 126 1.23 5.66 -4.35
CA ARG A 126 1.79 6.70 -3.45
C ARG A 126 0.73 7.67 -2.97
N THR A 127 -0.21 8.08 -3.83
CA THR A 127 -1.35 8.91 -3.40
C THR A 127 -2.20 8.17 -2.36
N ALA A 128 -2.59 6.92 -2.65
CA ALA A 128 -3.36 6.10 -1.70
C ALA A 128 -2.60 5.86 -0.38
N PHE A 129 -1.28 5.69 -0.42
CA PHE A 129 -0.45 5.55 0.77
C PHE A 129 -0.44 6.83 1.62
N ALA A 130 -0.32 8.00 0.98
CA ALA A 130 -0.39 9.29 1.66
C ALA A 130 -1.75 9.54 2.32
N ASP A 131 -2.82 9.02 1.71
CA ASP A 131 -4.19 9.06 2.25
C ASP A 131 -4.46 7.98 3.33
N LEU A 132 -3.43 7.25 3.77
CA LEU A 132 -3.50 6.14 4.73
C LEU A 132 -4.38 4.96 4.25
N GLU A 133 -4.70 4.90 2.95
CA GLU A 133 -5.43 3.81 2.31
C GLU A 133 -4.48 2.63 1.98
N TYR A 134 -3.76 2.11 2.98
CA TYR A 134 -2.67 1.15 2.76
C TYR A 134 -3.08 -0.11 2.00
N GLY A 135 -4.32 -0.60 2.18
CA GLY A 135 -4.84 -1.74 1.41
C GLY A 135 -4.91 -1.45 -0.09
N ARG A 136 -5.34 -0.25 -0.46
CA ARG A 136 -5.42 0.19 -1.86
C ARG A 136 -4.03 0.44 -2.43
N ALA A 137 -3.14 1.07 -1.65
CA ALA A 137 -1.76 1.28 -2.02
C ALA A 137 -1.04 -0.05 -2.33
N ALA A 138 -1.19 -1.06 -1.45
CA ALA A 138 -0.59 -2.38 -1.64
C ALA A 138 -1.06 -3.05 -2.93
N GLU A 139 -2.36 -2.95 -3.25
CA GLU A 139 -2.89 -3.49 -4.51
C GLU A 139 -2.25 -2.82 -5.74
N ARG A 140 -2.10 -1.48 -5.72
CA ARG A 140 -1.45 -0.76 -6.83
C ARG A 140 0.02 -1.11 -6.97
N PHE A 141 0.75 -1.20 -5.86
CA PHE A 141 2.17 -1.58 -5.90
C PHE A 141 2.37 -3.03 -6.34
N ARG A 142 1.48 -3.95 -5.94
CA ARG A 142 1.50 -5.34 -6.44
C ARG A 142 1.29 -5.38 -7.95
N GLN A 143 0.29 -4.67 -8.47
CA GLN A 143 0.05 -4.60 -9.91
C GLN A 143 1.27 -4.02 -10.65
N ALA A 144 1.87 -2.95 -10.14
CA ALA A 144 3.09 -2.38 -10.69
C ALA A 144 4.27 -3.37 -10.68
N ALA A 145 4.47 -4.11 -9.58
CA ALA A 145 5.52 -5.12 -9.46
C ALA A 145 5.32 -6.30 -10.44
N VAL A 146 4.07 -6.65 -10.77
CA VAL A 146 3.76 -7.67 -11.79
C VAL A 146 4.09 -7.18 -13.20
N LEU A 147 3.81 -5.92 -13.52
CA LEU A 147 4.09 -5.35 -14.85
C LEU A 147 5.57 -5.13 -15.11
N ALA A 148 6.33 -4.71 -14.08
CA ALA A 148 7.75 -4.41 -14.19
C ALA A 148 8.56 -5.10 -13.08
N PRO A 149 8.71 -6.44 -13.10
CA PRO A 149 9.37 -7.19 -12.03
C PRO A 149 10.88 -6.89 -11.92
N SER A 150 11.48 -6.33 -12.97
CA SER A 150 12.88 -5.88 -12.96
C SER A 150 13.07 -4.52 -12.28
N GLN A 151 12.00 -3.80 -11.93
CA GLN A 151 12.10 -2.55 -11.19
C GLN A 151 12.03 -2.79 -9.69
N PRO A 152 13.02 -2.30 -8.91
CA PRO A 152 13.03 -2.49 -7.46
C PRO A 152 11.99 -1.60 -6.75
N LEU A 153 11.64 -0.43 -7.33
CA LEU A 153 10.80 0.56 -6.65
C LEU A 153 9.40 0.04 -6.28
N PRO A 154 8.61 -0.60 -7.17
CA PRO A 154 7.31 -1.15 -6.78
C PRO A 154 7.38 -2.20 -5.67
N GLN A 155 8.43 -3.03 -5.65
CA GLN A 155 8.63 -4.06 -4.63
C GLN A 155 8.96 -3.45 -3.27
N PHE A 156 9.85 -2.45 -3.25
CA PHE A 156 10.17 -1.70 -2.04
C PHE A 156 8.93 -1.01 -1.44
N LEU A 157 8.17 -0.31 -2.28
CA LEU A 157 6.95 0.39 -1.82
C LEU A 157 5.86 -0.59 -1.36
N LEU A 158 5.77 -1.77 -1.99
CA LEU A 158 4.89 -2.83 -1.53
C LEU A 158 5.30 -3.30 -0.12
N ALA A 159 6.60 -3.57 0.10
CA ALA A 159 7.11 -3.98 1.40
C ALA A 159 6.85 -2.92 2.50
N GLU A 160 7.11 -1.65 2.22
CA GLU A 160 6.82 -0.53 3.13
C GLU A 160 5.32 -0.47 3.49
N THR A 161 4.46 -0.66 2.49
CA THR A 161 3.00 -0.67 2.69
C THR A 161 2.54 -1.88 3.50
N LEU A 162 3.12 -3.06 3.26
CA LEU A 162 2.84 -4.27 4.02
C LEU A 162 3.29 -4.13 5.48
N PHE A 163 4.43 -3.48 5.71
CA PHE A 163 4.89 -3.12 7.04
C PHE A 163 3.90 -2.19 7.76
N ALA A 164 3.42 -1.14 7.08
CA ALA A 164 2.41 -0.22 7.62
C ALA A 164 1.08 -0.92 7.95
N LEU A 165 0.71 -1.97 7.19
CA LEU A 165 -0.45 -2.83 7.46
C LEU A 165 -0.23 -3.83 8.61
N GLY A 166 0.97 -3.90 9.20
CA GLY A 166 1.32 -4.90 10.21
C GLY A 166 1.56 -6.31 9.65
N LYS A 167 1.69 -6.45 8.32
CA LYS A 167 1.97 -7.72 7.63
C LYS A 167 3.48 -7.95 7.51
N TYR A 168 4.17 -8.04 8.64
CA TYR A 168 5.63 -8.09 8.69
C TYR A 168 6.23 -9.29 7.95
N HIS A 169 5.57 -10.44 7.99
CA HIS A 169 6.02 -11.65 7.28
C HIS A 169 6.03 -11.46 5.76
N ASP A 170 5.08 -10.69 5.22
CA ASP A 170 4.97 -10.48 3.77
C ASP A 170 5.85 -9.30 3.29
N ALA A 171 6.42 -8.53 4.23
CA ALA A 171 7.21 -7.34 3.93
C ALA A 171 8.71 -7.61 3.75
N VAL A 172 9.16 -8.86 3.94
CA VAL A 172 10.58 -9.27 3.90
C VAL A 172 10.90 -10.21 2.74
#